data_AF-A0A520IEM0-F1
#
_entry.id   AF-A0A520IEM0-F1
#
_cell.length_a   1.000
_cell.length_b   1.000
_cell.length_c   1.000
_cell.angle_alpha   90.00
_cell.angle_beta   90.00
_cell.angle_gamma   90.00
#
_symmetry.space_group_name_H-M   'P 1'
#
loop_
_entity.id
_entity.type
_entity.pdbx_description
1 polymer ?
#
loop_
_entity_poly.entity_id
_entity_poly.type
_entity_poly.pdbx_seq_one_letter_code
_entity_poly.pdbx_strand_id
1 'polypeptide(L)'
;MRKYFPCLFLFFLGTIDTVCAQSTSTDPVELVNPLMGTASKPSLSNGNTYPAIAVPWGMNFWTPQTGKMGDGWAYTYDADKIRGFKQTHQPSPWMNDYGQFSIMPGTGKIKINQDERASWFSHKSEIVKPYYYSVYLADADVTTELTTTERAAQFQFTFPKTDSAFVVVDAFDKGSYIKILPKERKIIGYSTKYARGPLPNFKNYFVIYFDQPFSLSHAWHGNTLAKDTLELQSKHAGAVVGFKTTKGQQIHMQVASSFISFEQADINLKRELAKDSFDATKEKSRSVWNATLSKIKVEGGTPEQTKTFYSSLYRTLFFPNKLYELDANQQIVHWSPYNGKTLPGYMFAGTGFWDTFRALYPFLNLMYPSINKEMQQGLINDYKEGGWLPEWSSPGYANIMIGNNSASVVSDAYIKGMRGYDIETLYEALKHGANNEGPITAVGRAGVKYYNEIGYVPYDVKINENAARTLEYAYDDFTI
;
A
#
# COMPACT_ATOMS: atom_id res chain seq x y z
N MET A 1 -99.98 0.85 -2.05
CA MET A 1 -99.34 -0.29 -1.35
C MET A 1 -98.20 -0.83 -2.20
N ARG A 2 -96.95 -0.56 -1.84
CA ARG A 2 -95.76 -1.42 -1.96
C ARG A 2 -94.52 -0.55 -1.66
N LYS A 3 -93.84 -0.90 -0.56
CA LYS A 3 -92.58 -0.30 -0.10
C LYS A 3 -91.43 -0.89 -0.92
N TYR A 4 -90.48 -0.06 -1.34
CA TYR A 4 -89.17 -0.49 -1.82
C TYR A 4 -88.09 0.32 -1.09
N PHE A 5 -87.04 -0.37 -0.65
CA PHE A 5 -85.83 0.08 0.02
C PHE A 5 -84.73 -0.91 -0.42
N PRO A 6 -83.42 -0.62 -0.31
CA PRO A 6 -82.61 0.37 -1.01
C PRO A 6 -81.43 -0.32 -1.75
N CYS A 7 -80.52 0.43 -2.39
CA CYS A 7 -79.12 0.00 -2.55
C CYS A 7 -78.22 1.24 -2.72
N LEU A 8 -77.44 1.55 -1.69
CA LEU A 8 -76.43 2.60 -1.69
C LEU A 8 -75.05 1.93 -1.85
N PHE A 9 -74.36 2.21 -2.96
CA PHE A 9 -72.99 1.73 -3.21
C PHE A 9 -71.99 2.66 -2.51
N LEU A 10 -71.18 2.10 -1.62
CA LEU A 10 -70.03 2.75 -0.98
C LEU A 10 -68.76 2.44 -1.79
N PHE A 11 -68.15 3.46 -2.38
CA PHE A 11 -66.83 3.39 -3.03
C PHE A 11 -65.72 3.49 -1.97
N PHE A 12 -64.90 2.45 -1.87
CA PHE A 12 -63.65 2.45 -1.09
C PHE A 12 -62.53 3.06 -1.96
N LEU A 13 -62.05 4.24 -1.59
CA LEU A 13 -60.83 4.84 -2.15
C LEU A 13 -59.62 4.29 -1.39
N GLY A 14 -58.89 3.37 -2.01
CA GLY A 14 -57.59 2.92 -1.53
C GLY A 14 -56.51 3.95 -1.85
N THR A 15 -55.93 4.56 -0.81
CA THR A 15 -54.72 5.37 -0.92
C THR A 15 -53.52 4.46 -1.16
N ILE A 16 -52.94 4.54 -2.37
CA ILE A 16 -51.65 3.94 -2.68
C ILE A 16 -50.59 4.88 -2.10
N ASP A 17 -50.03 4.51 -0.95
CA ASP A 17 -48.80 5.13 -0.45
C ASP A 17 -47.63 4.65 -1.33
N THR A 18 -47.32 5.44 -2.36
CA THR A 18 -46.04 5.36 -3.06
C THR A 18 -44.93 5.75 -2.09
N VAL A 19 -44.32 4.75 -1.46
CA VAL A 19 -43.02 4.91 -0.80
C VAL A 19 -42.00 5.18 -1.90
N CYS A 20 -41.74 6.46 -2.16
CA CYS A 20 -40.52 6.87 -2.85
C CYS A 20 -39.34 6.49 -1.96
N ALA A 21 -38.79 5.30 -2.16
CA ALA A 21 -37.45 4.99 -1.70
C ALA A 21 -36.49 5.95 -2.42
N GLN A 22 -36.12 7.04 -1.75
CA GLN A 22 -34.97 7.83 -2.15
C GLN A 22 -33.76 6.89 -2.12
N SER A 23 -33.33 6.41 -3.29
CA SER A 23 -32.02 5.81 -3.43
C SER A 23 -31.01 6.94 -3.23
N THR A 24 -30.63 7.19 -1.98
CA THR A 24 -29.41 7.94 -1.70
C THR A 24 -28.29 7.10 -2.31
N SER A 25 -27.80 7.52 -3.48
CA SER A 25 -26.65 6.91 -4.13
C SER A 25 -25.45 7.08 -3.19
N THR A 26 -25.19 6.08 -2.36
CA THR A 26 -24.03 6.07 -1.48
C THR A 26 -22.78 5.98 -2.35
N ASP A 27 -21.85 6.92 -2.16
CA ASP A 27 -20.53 6.92 -2.79
C ASP A 27 -19.87 5.53 -2.65
N PRO A 28 -19.38 4.89 -3.74
CA PRO A 28 -18.83 3.55 -3.71
C PRO A 28 -17.72 3.34 -2.67
N VAL A 29 -16.92 4.38 -2.40
CA VAL A 29 -15.85 4.32 -1.40
C VAL A 29 -16.37 4.10 0.02
N GLU A 30 -17.60 4.52 0.32
CA GLU A 30 -18.21 4.32 1.64
C GLU A 30 -18.64 2.87 1.89
N LEU A 31 -18.77 2.09 0.83
CA LEU A 31 -19.13 0.68 0.85
C LEU A 31 -17.91 -0.23 1.03
N VAL A 32 -16.70 0.33 1.04
CA VAL A 32 -15.46 -0.41 1.24
C VAL A 32 -15.21 -0.66 2.72
N ASN A 33 -14.82 -1.90 3.05
CA ASN A 33 -14.31 -2.28 4.36
C ASN A 33 -12.81 -2.65 4.28
N PRO A 34 -11.89 -1.74 4.61
CA PRO A 34 -10.46 -2.04 4.62
C PRO A 34 -10.02 -3.06 5.69
N LEU A 35 -10.89 -3.41 6.64
CA LEU A 35 -10.64 -4.47 7.63
C LEU A 35 -11.02 -5.86 7.13
N MET A 36 -11.64 -5.98 5.95
CA MET A 36 -11.92 -7.29 5.35
C MET A 36 -10.60 -8.04 5.13
N GLY A 37 -10.43 -9.16 5.84
CA GLY A 37 -9.25 -10.04 5.82
C GLY A 37 -8.23 -9.84 6.96
N THR A 38 -8.41 -8.84 7.84
CA THR A 38 -7.43 -8.52 8.91
C THR A 38 -7.55 -9.40 10.15
N ALA A 39 -8.70 -10.06 10.35
CA ALA A 39 -8.89 -11.10 11.37
C ALA A 39 -8.29 -12.43 10.88
N SER A 40 -6.98 -12.45 10.67
CA SER A 40 -6.23 -13.60 10.15
C SER A 40 -5.07 -13.95 11.07
N LYS A 41 -4.68 -15.22 11.07
CA LYS A 41 -3.54 -15.73 11.84
C LYS A 41 -2.66 -16.62 10.95
N PRO A 42 -1.37 -16.82 11.29
CA PRO A 42 -0.47 -17.67 10.49
C PRO A 42 -1.01 -19.08 10.22
N SER A 43 -1.77 -19.65 11.16
CA SER A 43 -2.34 -20.99 11.04
C SER A 43 -3.62 -21.06 10.19
N LEU A 44 -4.31 -19.94 9.96
CA LEU A 44 -5.52 -19.88 9.14
C LEU A 44 -5.76 -18.45 8.64
N SER A 45 -5.63 -18.27 7.33
CA SER A 45 -5.88 -17.00 6.66
C SER A 45 -7.37 -16.81 6.40
N ASN A 46 -7.91 -15.65 6.79
CA ASN A 46 -9.18 -15.12 6.28
C ASN A 46 -8.96 -14.02 5.23
N GLY A 47 -7.72 -13.88 4.74
CA GLY A 47 -7.30 -12.89 3.75
C GLY A 47 -5.88 -12.38 3.97
N ASN A 48 -5.36 -12.43 5.20
CA ASN A 48 -4.00 -11.96 5.56
C ASN A 48 -3.71 -10.51 5.09
N THR A 49 -4.70 -9.63 5.22
CA THR A 49 -4.58 -8.23 4.81
C THR A 49 -4.27 -7.32 5.99
N TYR A 50 -3.84 -6.09 5.70
CA TYR A 50 -3.86 -4.96 6.63
C TYR A 50 -4.76 -3.83 6.06
N PRO A 51 -5.25 -2.89 6.88
CA PRO A 51 -6.00 -1.73 6.39
C PRO A 51 -5.06 -0.73 5.72
N ALA A 52 -4.91 -0.86 4.40
CA ALA A 52 -4.08 0.02 3.58
C ALA A 52 -4.77 1.38 3.34
N ILE A 53 -4.34 2.41 4.04
CA ILE A 53 -4.77 3.79 3.77
C ILE A 53 -3.84 4.33 2.69
N ALA A 54 -4.34 4.41 1.46
CA ALA A 54 -3.61 4.92 0.31
C ALA A 54 -4.61 5.30 -0.80
N VAL A 55 -4.12 5.93 -1.86
CA VAL A 55 -4.85 6.05 -3.12
C VAL A 55 -4.57 4.83 -4.02
N PRO A 56 -5.38 4.56 -5.06
CA PRO A 56 -5.15 3.47 -6.01
C PRO A 56 -3.71 3.47 -6.56
N TRP A 57 -3.04 2.32 -6.47
CA TRP A 57 -1.65 2.08 -6.85
C TRP A 57 -0.62 3.08 -6.27
N GLY A 58 -0.95 3.73 -5.15
CA GLY A 58 -0.05 4.67 -4.47
C GLY A 58 1.32 4.05 -4.22
N MET A 59 2.38 4.84 -4.25
CA MET A 59 3.74 4.35 -3.97
C MET A 59 3.89 3.99 -2.50
N ASN A 60 3.37 4.83 -1.60
CA ASN A 60 3.55 4.71 -0.16
C ASN A 60 2.20 4.42 0.52
N PHE A 61 2.02 3.24 1.09
CA PHE A 61 0.82 2.92 1.87
C PHE A 61 1.02 3.23 3.34
N TRP A 62 -0.07 3.57 4.04
CA TRP A 62 -0.06 3.77 5.48
C TRP A 62 -1.00 2.79 6.17
N THR A 63 -0.60 2.27 7.32
CA THR A 63 -1.45 1.38 8.14
C THR A 63 -1.18 1.60 9.63
N PRO A 64 -2.20 1.51 10.51
CA PRO A 64 -1.94 1.22 11.92
C PRO A 64 -1.13 -0.08 12.04
N GLN A 65 -0.18 -0.10 12.97
CA GLN A 65 0.67 -1.25 13.24
C GLN A 65 0.34 -1.79 14.64
N THR A 66 -0.13 -3.04 14.70
CA THR A 66 -0.33 -3.77 15.96
C THR A 66 0.75 -4.83 16.17
N GLY A 67 1.24 -5.44 15.09
CA GLY A 67 2.34 -6.41 15.09
C GLY A 67 3.71 -5.80 15.34
N LYS A 68 4.65 -6.59 15.87
CA LYS A 68 6.02 -6.14 16.17
C LYS A 68 6.78 -5.73 14.90
N MET A 69 7.77 -4.85 15.04
CA MET A 69 8.67 -4.53 13.94
C MET A 69 9.28 -5.80 13.32
N GLY A 70 9.07 -5.98 12.01
CA GLY A 70 9.55 -7.14 11.26
C GLY A 70 8.57 -8.31 11.20
N ASP A 71 7.46 -8.28 11.96
CA ASP A 71 6.38 -9.24 11.80
C ASP A 71 5.61 -8.97 10.50
N GLY A 72 5.32 -10.03 9.75
CA GLY A 72 4.51 -9.96 8.54
C GLY A 72 3.04 -9.65 8.84
N TRP A 73 2.53 -10.04 10.01
CA TRP A 73 1.19 -9.63 10.47
C TRP A 73 1.26 -8.24 11.10
N ALA A 74 1.55 -7.24 10.27
CA ALA A 74 1.71 -5.85 10.70
C ALA A 74 0.47 -5.29 11.42
N TYR A 75 -0.72 -5.75 11.03
CA TYR A 75 -1.99 -5.48 11.70
C TYR A 75 -2.81 -6.76 11.80
N THR A 76 -3.39 -7.02 12.96
CA THR A 76 -4.42 -8.05 13.17
C THR A 76 -5.59 -7.46 13.94
N TYR A 77 -6.81 -7.85 13.56
CA TYR A 77 -8.04 -7.35 14.16
C TYR A 77 -8.19 -7.76 15.64
N ASP A 78 -7.59 -8.86 16.06
CA ASP A 78 -7.65 -9.34 17.44
C ASP A 78 -6.62 -8.68 18.36
N ALA A 79 -5.76 -7.80 17.84
CA ALA A 79 -4.76 -7.13 18.64
C ALA A 79 -5.33 -5.96 19.42
N ASP A 80 -4.92 -5.85 20.68
CA ASP A 80 -5.42 -4.85 21.62
C ASP A 80 -4.71 -3.49 21.55
N LYS A 81 -3.54 -3.43 20.91
CA LYS A 81 -2.65 -2.27 20.95
C LYS A 81 -2.09 -1.87 19.61
N ILE A 82 -2.03 -0.56 19.37
CA ILE A 82 -1.30 0.06 18.27
C ILE A 82 0.05 0.56 18.79
N ARG A 83 1.13 0.27 18.06
CA ARG A 83 2.51 0.68 18.39
C ARG A 83 3.12 1.71 17.45
N GLY A 84 2.36 2.09 16.43
CA GLY A 84 2.71 3.12 15.46
C GLY A 84 1.78 3.12 14.26
N PHE A 85 1.88 4.19 13.48
CA PHE A 85 1.30 4.33 12.15
C PHE A 85 2.45 4.24 11.16
N LYS A 86 2.42 3.20 10.34
CA LYS A 86 3.55 2.72 9.57
C LYS A 86 3.38 3.03 8.10
N GLN A 87 4.40 3.60 7.47
CA GLN A 87 4.54 3.55 6.01
C GLN A 87 5.01 2.14 5.62
N THR A 88 4.33 1.51 4.67
CA THR A 88 4.55 0.12 4.28
C THR A 88 4.43 -0.06 2.77
N HIS A 89 5.13 -1.08 2.26
CA HIS A 89 5.07 -1.54 0.87
C HIS A 89 4.78 -3.05 0.81
N GLN A 90 4.35 -3.65 1.92
CA GLN A 90 4.22 -5.09 2.08
C GLN A 90 3.11 -5.66 1.19
N PRO A 91 3.39 -6.57 0.23
CA PRO A 91 2.33 -7.19 -0.57
C PRO A 91 1.66 -8.37 0.14
N SER A 92 2.36 -9.05 1.05
CA SER A 92 1.81 -10.14 1.88
C SER A 92 2.65 -10.32 3.15
N PRO A 93 2.10 -10.93 4.23
CA PRO A 93 2.88 -11.21 5.43
C PRO A 93 4.10 -12.11 5.15
N TRP A 94 4.01 -12.98 4.14
CA TRP A 94 5.08 -13.91 3.75
C TRP A 94 6.20 -13.23 2.98
N MET A 95 5.86 -12.25 2.15
CA MET A 95 6.84 -11.41 1.46
C MET A 95 7.51 -10.43 2.42
N ASN A 96 6.76 -10.01 3.45
CA ASN A 96 7.16 -9.00 4.41
C ASN A 96 7.48 -7.68 3.67
N ASP A 97 8.19 -6.77 4.31
CA ASP A 97 8.14 -5.36 3.94
C ASP A 97 9.53 -4.76 3.62
N TYR A 98 9.52 -3.59 3.00
CA TYR A 98 10.71 -2.80 2.69
C TYR A 98 10.40 -1.30 2.80
N GLY A 99 11.43 -0.46 3.01
CA GLY A 99 11.27 1.00 2.94
C GLY A 99 10.31 1.56 3.99
N GLN A 100 10.33 0.94 5.17
CA GLN A 100 9.33 1.10 6.22
C GLN A 100 9.87 1.96 7.37
N PHE A 101 9.00 2.83 7.90
CA PHE A 101 9.20 3.60 9.12
C PHE A 101 7.84 3.85 9.78
N SER A 102 7.81 4.28 11.05
CA SER A 102 6.54 4.54 11.75
C SER A 102 6.55 5.79 12.61
N ILE A 103 5.35 6.25 12.93
CA ILE A 103 5.08 7.45 13.70
C ILE A 103 4.12 7.08 14.84
N MET A 104 4.39 7.52 16.06
CA MET A 104 3.53 7.25 17.21
C MET A 104 3.42 8.49 18.11
N PRO A 105 2.23 9.10 18.24
CA PRO A 105 2.01 10.15 19.23
C PRO A 105 1.85 9.55 20.63
N GLY A 106 2.19 10.34 21.65
CA GLY A 106 2.06 9.95 23.05
C GLY A 106 2.05 11.14 23.99
N THR A 107 1.74 10.89 25.26
CA THR A 107 1.74 11.92 26.32
C THR A 107 2.49 11.43 27.56
N GLY A 108 2.96 12.37 28.37
CA GLY A 108 3.66 12.08 29.62
C GLY A 108 5.11 11.66 29.38
N LYS A 109 5.52 10.53 29.98
CA LYS A 109 6.90 10.04 29.87
C LYS A 109 7.18 9.57 28.44
N ILE A 110 8.27 10.04 27.84
CA ILE A 110 8.74 9.57 26.52
C ILE A 110 9.05 8.07 26.59
N LYS A 111 8.42 7.31 25.70
CA LYS A 111 8.64 5.86 25.51
C LYS A 111 9.05 5.62 24.06
N ILE A 112 10.28 5.16 23.84
CA ILE A 112 10.81 4.87 22.49
C ILE A 112 10.72 3.38 22.15
N ASN A 113 10.75 2.51 23.16
CA ASN A 113 10.57 1.08 22.96
C ASN A 113 9.16 0.79 22.40
N GLN A 114 9.09 -0.07 21.37
CA GLN A 114 7.83 -0.33 20.65
C GLN A 114 6.73 -0.95 21.51
N ASP A 115 7.07 -1.75 22.53
CA ASP A 115 6.09 -2.39 23.40
C ASP A 115 5.65 -1.41 24.50
N GLU A 116 6.56 -0.56 24.99
CA GLU A 116 6.24 0.45 26.01
C GLU A 116 5.39 1.59 25.45
N ARG A 117 5.68 2.04 24.21
CA ARG A 117 4.95 3.15 23.56
C ARG A 117 3.59 2.75 23.01
N ALA A 118 3.31 1.44 22.91
CA ALA A 118 2.06 0.94 22.38
C ALA A 118 0.88 1.37 23.26
N SER A 119 -0.24 1.71 22.60
CA SER A 119 -1.44 2.20 23.25
C SER A 119 -2.62 1.27 23.01
N TRP A 120 -3.41 1.01 24.06
CA TRP A 120 -4.72 0.36 23.91
C TRP A 120 -5.64 1.14 22.98
N PHE A 121 -6.39 0.43 22.15
CA PHE A 121 -7.45 1.00 21.31
C PHE A 121 -8.66 0.05 21.25
N SER A 122 -9.76 0.50 20.65
CA SER A 122 -10.92 -0.33 20.35
C SER A 122 -11.42 -0.04 18.95
N HIS A 123 -11.88 -1.07 18.23
CA HIS A 123 -12.57 -0.87 16.94
C HIS A 123 -13.84 -0.02 17.07
N LYS A 124 -14.42 0.11 18.28
CA LYS A 124 -15.56 1.03 18.53
C LYS A 124 -15.18 2.50 18.43
N SER A 125 -13.89 2.81 18.59
CA SER A 125 -13.30 4.15 18.46
C SER A 125 -12.30 4.20 17.31
N GLU A 126 -12.48 3.34 16.31
CA GLU A 126 -11.66 3.27 15.10
C GLU A 126 -12.56 3.50 13.88
N ILE A 127 -12.14 4.39 13.00
CA ILE A 127 -12.78 4.61 11.69
C ILE A 127 -11.75 4.23 10.64
N VAL A 128 -12.10 3.29 9.78
CA VAL A 128 -11.21 2.78 8.73
C VAL A 128 -11.90 2.93 7.38
N LYS A 129 -11.38 3.84 6.55
CA LYS A 129 -11.83 4.10 5.18
C LYS A 129 -10.61 4.08 4.25
N PRO A 130 -10.78 3.78 2.94
CA PRO A 130 -9.66 3.79 1.99
C PRO A 130 -8.83 5.08 1.98
N TYR A 131 -9.51 6.22 2.18
CA TYR A 131 -8.94 7.57 2.09
C TYR A 131 -8.69 8.23 3.45
N TYR A 132 -9.06 7.58 4.56
CA TYR A 132 -9.02 8.18 5.89
C TYR A 132 -9.02 7.13 6.99
N TYR A 133 -8.18 7.34 7.99
CA TYR A 133 -8.17 6.53 9.20
C TYR A 133 -8.21 7.44 10.42
N SER A 134 -8.94 7.02 11.45
CA SER A 134 -8.98 7.66 12.78
C SER A 134 -9.00 6.61 13.87
N VAL A 135 -8.24 6.83 14.94
CA VAL A 135 -8.31 6.01 16.14
C VAL A 135 -8.03 6.82 17.39
N TYR A 136 -8.74 6.48 18.46
CA TYR A 136 -8.42 6.96 19.80
C TYR A 136 -7.42 6.02 20.50
N LEU A 137 -6.29 6.59 20.94
CA LEU A 137 -5.22 5.91 21.67
C LEU A 137 -5.41 6.14 23.18
N ALA A 138 -5.94 5.14 23.88
CA ALA A 138 -6.46 5.29 25.24
C ALA A 138 -5.37 5.62 26.28
N ASP A 139 -4.18 5.03 26.14
CA ASP A 139 -3.09 5.26 27.11
C ASP A 139 -2.47 6.66 27.01
N ALA A 140 -2.65 7.33 25.86
CA ALA A 140 -2.12 8.67 25.61
C ALA A 140 -3.20 9.77 25.71
N ASP A 141 -4.49 9.40 25.68
CA ASP A 141 -5.63 10.31 25.51
C ASP A 141 -5.47 11.17 24.24
N VAL A 142 -5.12 10.52 23.12
CA VAL A 142 -4.86 11.18 21.82
C VAL A 142 -5.72 10.55 20.74
N THR A 143 -6.43 11.37 19.98
CA THR A 143 -7.02 10.92 18.69
C THR A 143 -6.02 11.17 17.58
N THR A 144 -5.73 10.12 16.81
CA THR A 144 -4.84 10.19 15.64
C THR A 144 -5.62 9.95 14.38
N GLU A 145 -5.47 10.84 13.42
CA GLU A 145 -6.10 10.77 12.12
C GLU A 145 -5.03 10.84 11.02
N LEU A 146 -5.24 10.11 9.92
CA LEU A 146 -4.34 10.18 8.75
C LEU A 146 -5.10 10.07 7.42
N THR A 147 -4.59 10.77 6.42
CA THR A 147 -5.02 10.72 5.02
C THR A 147 -3.80 10.76 4.10
N THR A 148 -3.95 10.34 2.84
CA THR A 148 -2.84 10.05 1.94
C THR A 148 -3.04 10.57 0.52
N THR A 149 -1.92 10.78 -0.15
CA THR A 149 -1.77 10.96 -1.60
C THR A 149 -1.01 9.75 -2.17
N GLU A 150 -0.41 9.85 -3.35
CA GLU A 150 0.36 8.72 -3.92
C GLU A 150 1.66 8.45 -3.13
N ARG A 151 2.33 9.51 -2.65
CA ARG A 151 3.67 9.46 -2.03
C ARG A 151 3.76 10.20 -0.70
N ALA A 152 2.77 11.02 -0.37
CA ALA A 152 2.72 11.79 0.87
C ALA A 152 1.48 11.45 1.72
N ALA A 153 1.54 11.79 3.01
CA ALA A 153 0.42 11.70 3.94
C ALA A 153 0.34 12.94 4.83
N GLN A 154 -0.85 13.23 5.33
CA GLN A 154 -1.07 14.18 6.41
C GLN A 154 -1.60 13.44 7.63
N PHE A 155 -1.13 13.85 8.79
CA PHE A 155 -1.60 13.41 10.09
C PHE A 155 -2.16 14.60 10.87
N GLN A 156 -3.17 14.31 11.67
CA GLN A 156 -3.73 15.22 12.65
C GLN A 156 -3.76 14.50 14.00
N PHE A 157 -3.11 15.10 15.00
CA PHE A 157 -3.08 14.59 16.37
C PHE A 157 -3.85 15.53 17.28
N THR A 158 -4.96 15.08 17.83
CA THR A 158 -5.75 15.84 18.80
C THR A 158 -5.31 15.43 20.21
N PHE A 159 -4.49 16.26 20.84
CA PHE A 159 -3.92 16.02 22.18
C PHE A 159 -4.83 16.56 23.29
N PRO A 160 -4.71 16.01 24.53
CA PRO A 160 -5.35 16.59 25.70
C PRO A 160 -4.56 17.82 26.16
N LYS A 161 -5.01 18.52 27.20
CA LYS A 161 -4.20 19.57 27.81
C LYS A 161 -2.99 18.91 28.51
N THR A 162 -1.78 19.14 28.01
CA THR A 162 -0.54 18.60 28.61
C THR A 162 0.69 19.40 28.22
N ASP A 163 1.68 19.46 29.12
CA ASP A 163 3.00 20.02 28.84
C ASP A 163 4.00 18.98 28.31
N SER A 164 3.53 17.75 28.07
CA SER A 164 4.37 16.61 27.69
C SER A 164 3.73 15.78 26.58
N ALA A 165 3.20 16.44 25.54
CA ALA A 165 2.82 15.78 24.29
C ALA A 165 4.09 15.50 23.47
N PHE A 166 4.16 14.36 22.80
CA PHE A 166 5.28 14.02 21.93
C PHE A 166 4.86 13.16 20.75
N VAL A 167 5.70 13.16 19.72
CA VAL A 167 5.61 12.26 18.57
C VAL A 167 6.95 11.55 18.42
N VAL A 168 6.91 10.22 18.41
CA VAL A 168 8.04 9.33 18.14
C VAL A 168 8.06 9.02 16.65
N VAL A 169 9.22 9.21 16.01
CA VAL A 169 9.52 8.72 14.67
C VAL A 169 10.50 7.57 14.82
N ASP A 170 10.15 6.41 14.27
CA ASP A 170 10.94 5.18 14.29
C ASP A 170 11.35 4.84 12.86
N ALA A 171 12.65 4.98 12.55
CA ALA A 171 13.21 4.72 11.22
C ALA A 171 13.59 3.24 11.01
N PHE A 172 13.22 2.36 11.94
CA PHE A 172 13.42 0.92 11.95
C PHE A 172 14.89 0.50 12.01
N ASP A 173 15.12 -0.81 12.20
CA ASP A 173 16.45 -1.39 12.33
C ASP A 173 17.14 -1.69 10.98
N LYS A 174 18.25 -2.44 11.02
CA LYS A 174 19.12 -2.79 9.89
C LYS A 174 19.85 -1.61 9.23
N GLY A 175 19.99 -0.50 9.94
CA GLY A 175 20.72 0.68 9.50
C GLY A 175 19.76 1.79 9.10
N SER A 176 19.71 2.83 9.91
CA SER A 176 18.81 3.97 9.67
C SER A 176 19.44 5.26 10.15
N TYR A 177 18.86 6.35 9.68
CA TYR A 177 19.35 7.70 9.93
C TYR A 177 18.18 8.61 10.25
N ILE A 178 18.44 9.58 11.13
CA ILE A 178 17.50 10.61 11.51
C ILE A 178 18.23 11.94 11.71
N LYS A 179 17.58 13.03 11.34
CA LYS A 179 18.01 14.40 11.63
C LYS A 179 16.81 15.28 11.91
N ILE A 180 16.85 15.97 13.03
CA ILE A 180 15.85 16.93 13.50
C ILE A 180 16.38 18.33 13.19
N LEU A 181 15.54 19.14 12.57
CA LEU A 181 15.80 20.52 12.18
C LEU A 181 14.76 21.41 12.88
N PRO A 182 14.95 21.77 14.17
CA PRO A 182 13.92 22.42 14.97
C PRO A 182 13.47 23.77 14.42
N LYS A 183 14.40 24.55 13.82
CA LYS A 183 14.10 25.85 13.21
C LYS A 183 13.15 25.76 12.01
N GLU A 184 13.14 24.62 11.34
CA GLU A 184 12.27 24.34 10.20
C GLU A 184 11.02 23.53 10.59
N ARG A 185 10.89 23.15 11.88
CA ARG A 185 9.89 22.17 12.37
C ARG A 185 9.91 20.88 11.54
N LYS A 186 11.13 20.45 11.18
CA LYS A 186 11.37 19.39 10.20
C LYS A 186 12.13 18.23 10.82
N ILE A 187 11.81 17.01 10.39
CA ILE A 187 12.61 15.80 10.61
C ILE A 187 12.87 15.19 9.24
N ILE A 188 14.11 14.76 8.99
CA ILE A 188 14.44 13.93 7.84
C ILE A 188 15.06 12.63 8.32
N GLY A 189 14.93 11.56 7.56
CA GLY A 189 15.61 10.31 7.86
C GLY A 189 15.51 9.30 6.73
N TYR A 190 16.21 8.17 6.87
CA TYR A 190 16.02 7.06 5.94
C TYR A 190 15.96 5.73 6.68
N SER A 191 15.21 4.81 6.08
CA SER A 191 15.17 3.39 6.44
C SER A 191 15.82 2.57 5.33
N THR A 192 16.61 1.56 5.71
CA THR A 192 17.18 0.56 4.77
C THR A 192 16.61 -0.84 5.00
N LYS A 193 15.67 -1.01 5.93
CA LYS A 193 15.13 -2.35 6.24
C LYS A 193 14.36 -2.89 5.03
N TYR A 194 14.77 -4.05 4.55
CA TYR A 194 14.05 -4.85 3.55
C TYR A 194 14.07 -6.34 3.93
N ALA A 195 13.11 -7.10 3.39
CA ALA A 195 12.97 -8.54 3.58
C ALA A 195 13.41 -9.37 2.36
N ARG A 196 13.31 -8.81 1.16
CA ARG A 196 13.68 -9.44 -0.11
C ARG A 196 14.71 -8.58 -0.83
N GLY A 197 15.72 -9.21 -1.40
CA GLY A 197 16.89 -8.55 -1.98
C GLY A 197 17.91 -9.57 -2.48
N PRO A 198 19.14 -9.14 -2.79
CA PRO A 198 19.74 -7.85 -2.41
C PRO A 198 19.12 -6.65 -3.15
N LEU A 199 19.10 -5.49 -2.50
CA LEU A 199 18.68 -4.21 -3.10
C LEU A 199 19.87 -3.23 -3.10
N PRO A 200 20.50 -2.98 -4.26
CA PRO A 200 21.70 -2.13 -4.33
C PRO A 200 21.39 -0.67 -3.96
N ASN A 201 22.22 -0.07 -3.10
CA ASN A 201 22.10 1.33 -2.64
C ASN A 201 20.73 1.72 -2.04
N PHE A 202 19.95 0.73 -1.58
CA PHE A 202 18.58 0.93 -1.14
C PHE A 202 18.45 1.79 0.11
N LYS A 203 17.62 2.83 -0.01
CA LYS A 203 17.11 3.67 1.09
C LYS A 203 15.71 4.15 0.71
N ASN A 204 14.81 4.22 1.70
CA ASN A 204 13.62 5.06 1.61
C ASN A 204 13.86 6.31 2.47
N TYR A 205 13.99 7.46 1.81
CA TYR A 205 14.23 8.77 2.42
C TYR A 205 12.91 9.44 2.73
N PHE A 206 12.70 9.86 3.97
CA PHE A 206 11.49 10.55 4.39
C PHE A 206 11.79 11.97 4.89
N VAL A 207 10.81 12.85 4.68
CA VAL A 207 10.77 14.22 5.20
C VAL A 207 9.44 14.42 5.94
N ILE A 208 9.50 15.01 7.13
CA ILE A 208 8.36 15.24 8.01
C ILE A 208 8.37 16.71 8.43
N TYR A 209 7.23 17.38 8.32
CA TYR A 209 7.02 18.76 8.74
C TYR A 209 5.89 18.84 9.77
N PHE A 210 6.06 19.67 10.79
CA PHE A 210 5.04 19.98 11.78
C PHE A 210 4.61 21.45 11.69
N ASP A 211 3.34 21.71 12.02
CA ASP A 211 2.81 23.08 12.09
C ASP A 211 3.19 23.81 13.41
N GLN A 212 3.45 23.05 14.48
CA GLN A 212 3.85 23.57 15.78
C GLN A 212 5.38 23.55 16.02
N PRO A 213 5.95 24.55 16.72
CA PRO A 213 7.34 24.54 17.14
C PRO A 213 7.61 23.42 18.16
N PHE A 214 8.81 22.85 18.11
CA PHE A 214 9.23 21.80 19.05
C PHE A 214 9.62 22.40 20.40
N SER A 215 9.00 21.94 21.48
CA SER A 215 9.43 22.25 22.86
C SER A 215 10.55 21.34 23.35
N LEU A 216 10.76 20.20 22.68
CA LEU A 216 11.90 19.30 22.88
C LEU A 216 12.24 18.59 21.57
N SER A 217 13.50 18.17 21.43
CA SER A 217 13.99 17.46 20.25
C SER A 217 15.13 16.54 20.65
N HIS A 218 14.93 15.24 20.50
CA HIS A 218 15.91 14.21 20.84
C HIS A 218 15.93 13.12 19.78
N ALA A 219 17.11 12.75 19.31
CA ALA A 219 17.32 11.49 18.61
C ALA A 219 17.37 10.32 19.63
N TRP A 220 17.23 9.09 19.14
CA TRP A 220 17.42 7.88 19.93
C TRP A 220 17.99 6.76 19.07
N HIS A 221 18.67 5.80 19.72
CA HIS A 221 19.11 4.56 19.09
C HIS A 221 18.80 3.34 19.94
N GLY A 222 18.30 2.27 19.31
CA GLY A 222 17.83 1.08 20.02
C GLY A 222 16.79 1.46 21.07
N ASN A 223 17.11 1.26 22.36
CA ASN A 223 16.25 1.66 23.48
C ASN A 223 16.83 2.84 24.30
N THR A 224 17.78 3.59 23.74
CA THR A 224 18.48 4.68 24.42
C THR A 224 18.11 6.03 23.81
N LEU A 225 17.57 6.93 24.63
CA LEU A 225 17.35 8.33 24.26
C LEU A 225 18.68 9.09 24.27
N ALA A 226 19.07 9.65 23.14
CA ALA A 226 20.23 10.51 23.01
C ALA A 226 19.79 11.97 23.22
N LYS A 227 19.76 12.40 24.49
CA LYS A 227 19.31 13.75 24.85
C LYS A 227 20.12 14.81 24.11
N ASP A 228 19.43 15.86 23.69
CA ASP A 228 19.95 17.02 22.94
C ASP A 228 20.73 16.69 21.66
N THR A 229 20.65 15.44 21.20
CA THR A 229 21.21 15.00 19.92
C THR A 229 20.16 15.21 18.84
N LEU A 230 20.54 15.93 17.78
CA LEU A 230 19.62 16.25 16.67
C LEU A 230 19.89 15.43 15.42
N GLU A 231 20.98 14.69 15.33
CA GLU A 231 21.34 13.90 14.16
C GLU A 231 22.00 12.60 14.59
N LEU A 232 21.58 11.49 13.99
CA LEU A 232 22.06 10.17 14.37
C LEU A 232 21.95 9.19 13.20
N GLN A 233 23.01 8.41 13.01
CA GLN A 233 23.01 7.20 12.19
C GLN A 233 23.31 6.01 13.09
N SER A 234 22.49 4.96 13.04
CA SER A 234 22.66 3.78 13.89
C SER A 234 22.08 2.53 13.23
N LYS A 235 22.26 1.37 13.87
CA LYS A 235 21.56 0.14 13.47
C LYS A 235 20.04 0.30 13.55
N HIS A 236 19.56 1.11 14.48
CA HIS A 236 18.16 1.46 14.67
C HIS A 236 18.11 2.87 15.26
N ALA A 237 17.73 3.85 14.44
CA ALA A 237 17.64 5.26 14.79
C ALA A 237 16.19 5.75 14.78
N GLY A 238 15.93 6.82 15.53
CA GLY A 238 14.68 7.55 15.45
C GLY A 238 14.74 8.88 16.17
N ALA A 239 13.63 9.61 16.14
CA ALA A 239 13.49 10.91 16.78
C ALA A 239 12.30 10.93 17.73
N VAL A 240 12.34 11.85 18.69
CA VAL A 240 11.19 12.30 19.48
C VAL A 240 11.19 13.82 19.46
N VAL A 241 10.08 14.39 19.06
CA VAL A 241 9.79 15.83 19.19
C VAL A 241 8.58 16.01 20.09
N GLY A 242 8.55 17.09 20.85
CA GLY A 242 7.48 17.33 21.82
C GLY A 242 6.91 18.72 21.77
N PHE A 243 5.77 18.86 22.43
CA PHE A 243 4.88 20.00 22.35
C PHE A 243 4.20 20.24 23.70
N LYS A 244 3.81 21.50 23.93
CA LYS A 244 2.83 21.87 24.95
C LYS A 244 1.49 22.09 24.25
N THR A 245 0.43 21.54 24.82
CA THR A 245 -0.88 21.47 24.15
C THR A 245 -2.00 21.89 25.10
N THR A 246 -3.00 22.54 24.53
CA THR A 246 -4.27 22.82 25.21
C THR A 246 -5.30 21.74 24.86
N LYS A 247 -6.39 21.64 25.63
CA LYS A 247 -7.41 20.61 25.43
C LYS A 247 -8.01 20.72 24.03
N GLY A 248 -7.88 19.66 23.23
CA GLY A 248 -8.42 19.60 21.87
C GLY A 248 -7.55 20.32 20.83
N GLN A 249 -6.34 20.75 21.19
CA GLN A 249 -5.41 21.32 20.22
C GLN A 249 -4.95 20.24 19.24
N GLN A 250 -5.04 20.57 17.96
CA GLN A 250 -4.57 19.74 16.87
C GLN A 250 -3.14 20.11 16.50
N ILE A 251 -2.29 19.10 16.35
CA ILE A 251 -0.97 19.23 15.72
C ILE A 251 -1.04 18.54 14.37
N HIS A 252 -0.71 19.27 13.32
CA HIS A 252 -0.67 18.73 11.96
C HIS A 252 0.76 18.33 11.61
N MET A 253 0.88 17.18 10.97
CA MET A 253 2.14 16.68 10.48
C MET A 253 2.00 16.24 9.03
N GLN A 254 2.85 16.78 8.16
CA GLN A 254 2.94 16.38 6.76
C GLN A 254 4.17 15.51 6.57
N VAL A 255 4.04 14.41 5.83
CA VAL A 255 5.14 13.48 5.58
C VAL A 255 5.13 13.01 4.14
N ALA A 256 6.30 12.85 3.54
CA ALA A 256 6.47 12.16 2.27
C ALA A 256 7.76 11.36 2.30
N SER A 257 7.86 10.37 1.42
CA SER A 257 9.11 9.65 1.21
C SER A 257 9.42 9.46 -0.28
N SER A 258 10.65 9.05 -0.55
CA SER A 258 11.22 8.79 -1.87
C SER A 258 12.23 7.65 -1.78
N PHE A 259 12.37 6.89 -2.85
CA PHE A 259 13.45 5.90 -2.99
C PHE A 259 14.73 6.50 -3.61
N ILE A 260 14.69 7.78 -4.01
CA ILE A 260 15.77 8.46 -4.72
C ILE A 260 16.61 9.30 -3.75
N SER A 261 16.02 10.30 -3.09
CA SER A 261 16.75 11.21 -2.19
C SER A 261 15.83 12.00 -1.26
N PHE A 262 16.43 12.76 -0.32
CA PHE A 262 15.69 13.71 0.51
C PHE A 262 15.05 14.83 -0.31
N GLU A 263 15.75 15.34 -1.31
CA GLU A 263 15.28 16.39 -2.20
C GLU A 263 14.06 15.91 -2.99
N GLN A 264 14.09 14.67 -3.48
CA GLN A 264 12.96 14.08 -4.19
C GLN A 264 11.77 13.83 -3.25
N ALA A 265 11.98 13.41 -2.00
CA ALA A 265 10.91 13.31 -1.00
C ALA A 265 10.27 14.69 -0.72
N ASP A 266 11.07 15.76 -0.67
CA ASP A 266 10.61 17.15 -0.56
C ASP A 266 9.78 17.59 -1.79
N ILE A 267 10.18 17.20 -3.01
CA ILE A 267 9.43 17.44 -4.25
C ILE A 267 8.08 16.73 -4.20
N ASN A 268 8.04 15.46 -3.79
CA ASN A 268 6.81 14.69 -3.64
C ASN A 268 5.85 15.40 -2.67
N LEU A 269 6.35 15.80 -1.49
CA LEU A 269 5.55 16.49 -0.49
C LEU A 269 4.94 17.78 -1.04
N LYS A 270 5.78 18.65 -1.61
CA LYS A 270 5.36 19.97 -2.11
C LYS A 270 4.40 19.87 -3.29
N ARG A 271 4.57 18.89 -4.18
CA ARG A 271 3.67 18.70 -5.31
C ARG A 271 2.32 18.13 -4.86
N GLU A 272 2.35 17.07 -4.05
CA GLU A 272 1.16 16.28 -3.77
C GLU A 272 0.29 16.88 -2.67
N LEU A 273 0.90 17.53 -1.66
CA LEU A 273 0.14 18.24 -0.61
C LEU A 273 -0.01 19.74 -0.89
N ALA A 274 0.90 20.35 -1.66
CA ALA A 274 0.87 21.78 -2.00
C ALA A 274 0.55 22.68 -0.79
N LYS A 275 -0.62 23.33 -0.78
CA LYS A 275 -1.13 24.14 0.33
C LYS A 275 -2.41 23.55 0.94
N ASP A 276 -2.69 22.28 0.65
CA ASP A 276 -3.91 21.61 1.09
C ASP A 276 -3.89 21.42 2.60
N SER A 277 -5.04 21.69 3.23
CA SER A 277 -5.31 21.25 4.60
C SER A 277 -5.48 19.73 4.65
N PHE A 278 -5.54 19.19 5.87
CA PHE A 278 -5.88 17.79 6.12
C PHE A 278 -7.21 17.40 5.44
N ASP A 279 -8.26 18.19 5.65
CA ASP A 279 -9.57 17.94 5.06
C ASP A 279 -9.57 18.03 3.52
N ALA A 280 -8.83 18.98 2.95
CA ALA A 280 -8.70 19.08 1.50
C ALA A 280 -8.00 17.84 0.92
N THR A 281 -6.95 17.36 1.57
CA THR A 281 -6.25 16.12 1.17
C THR A 281 -7.18 14.90 1.30
N LYS A 282 -7.94 14.82 2.40
CA LYS A 282 -8.95 13.78 2.65
C LYS A 282 -10.00 13.74 1.55
N GLU A 283 -10.59 14.87 1.18
CA GLU A 283 -11.61 14.89 0.12
C GLU A 283 -11.03 14.63 -1.28
N LYS A 284 -9.79 15.05 -1.56
CA LYS A 284 -9.11 14.65 -2.80
C LYS A 284 -8.90 13.15 -2.87
N SER A 285 -8.40 12.54 -1.79
CA SER A 285 -8.21 11.08 -1.70
C SER A 285 -9.54 10.32 -1.86
N ARG A 286 -10.60 10.78 -1.18
CA ARG A 286 -11.97 10.25 -1.32
C ARG A 286 -12.47 10.35 -2.77
N SER A 287 -12.26 11.49 -3.41
CA SER A 287 -12.66 11.73 -4.80
C SER A 287 -11.94 10.82 -5.79
N VAL A 288 -10.63 10.59 -5.60
CA VAL A 288 -9.86 9.64 -6.41
C VAL A 288 -10.41 8.22 -6.28
N TRP A 289 -10.72 7.77 -5.07
CA TRP A 289 -11.34 6.47 -4.86
C TRP A 289 -12.72 6.36 -5.51
N ASN A 290 -13.60 7.34 -5.31
CA ASN A 290 -14.92 7.33 -5.94
C ASN A 290 -14.81 7.33 -7.47
N ALA A 291 -13.95 8.14 -8.07
CA ALA A 291 -13.74 8.14 -9.51
C ALA A 291 -13.24 6.78 -10.03
N THR A 292 -12.40 6.10 -9.25
CA THR A 292 -11.82 4.80 -9.62
C THR A 292 -12.82 3.66 -9.46
N LEU A 293 -13.56 3.62 -8.34
CA LEU A 293 -14.55 2.57 -8.03
C LEU A 293 -15.83 2.73 -8.85
N SER A 294 -16.21 3.96 -9.21
CA SER A 294 -17.42 4.23 -10.01
C SER A 294 -17.31 3.77 -11.48
N LYS A 295 -16.15 3.25 -11.89
CA LYS A 295 -16.01 2.53 -13.18
C LYS A 295 -16.93 1.31 -13.24
N ILE A 296 -17.33 0.75 -12.10
CA ILE A 296 -18.31 -0.32 -12.01
C ILE A 296 -19.41 0.08 -11.03
N LYS A 297 -20.64 0.16 -11.54
CA LYS A 297 -21.85 0.35 -10.73
C LYS A 297 -22.57 -0.99 -10.64
N VAL A 298 -22.85 -1.44 -9.41
CA VAL A 298 -23.61 -2.69 -9.16
C VAL A 298 -24.95 -2.37 -8.50
N GLU A 299 -26.00 -3.05 -8.93
CA GLU A 299 -27.37 -2.88 -8.43
C GLU A 299 -28.05 -4.26 -8.25
N GLY A 300 -29.15 -4.32 -7.50
CA GLY A 300 -29.95 -5.55 -7.34
C GLY A 300 -29.42 -6.59 -6.35
N GLY A 301 -28.31 -6.31 -5.65
CA GLY A 301 -27.74 -7.17 -4.60
C GLY A 301 -28.13 -6.75 -3.18
N THR A 302 -27.80 -7.60 -2.21
CA THR A 302 -27.92 -7.26 -0.78
C THR A 302 -26.82 -6.26 -0.36
N PRO A 303 -27.02 -5.49 0.72
CA PRO A 303 -25.97 -4.59 1.23
C PRO A 303 -24.62 -5.28 1.47
N GLU A 304 -24.62 -6.52 1.98
CA GLU A 304 -23.40 -7.30 2.19
C GLU A 304 -22.73 -7.70 0.87
N GLN A 305 -23.50 -8.11 -0.15
CA GLN A 305 -22.93 -8.41 -1.48
C GLN A 305 -22.26 -7.18 -2.08
N THR A 306 -22.91 -6.01 -1.99
CA THR A 306 -22.34 -4.75 -2.48
C THR A 306 -21.09 -4.35 -1.69
N LYS A 307 -21.08 -4.52 -0.38
CA LYS A 307 -19.91 -4.27 0.49
C LYS A 307 -18.76 -5.21 0.16
N THR A 308 -19.02 -6.50 -0.02
CA THR A 308 -18.03 -7.48 -0.48
C THR A 308 -17.48 -7.08 -1.84
N PHE A 309 -18.34 -6.75 -2.80
CA PHE A 309 -17.93 -6.34 -4.15
C PHE A 309 -16.96 -5.15 -4.12
N TYR A 310 -17.35 -4.03 -3.49
CA TYR A 310 -16.50 -2.85 -3.44
C TYR A 310 -15.24 -3.04 -2.58
N SER A 311 -15.31 -3.85 -1.52
CA SER A 311 -14.13 -4.22 -0.73
C SER A 311 -13.14 -5.07 -1.52
N SER A 312 -13.63 -6.05 -2.29
CA SER A 312 -12.79 -6.84 -3.19
C SER A 312 -12.22 -5.99 -4.32
N LEU A 313 -13.03 -5.13 -4.95
CA LEU A 313 -12.56 -4.21 -5.99
C LEU A 313 -11.45 -3.30 -5.45
N TYR A 314 -11.64 -2.70 -4.29
CA TYR A 314 -10.61 -1.93 -3.58
C TYR A 314 -9.28 -2.68 -3.45
N ARG A 315 -9.30 -3.98 -3.10
CA ARG A 315 -8.08 -4.80 -2.96
C ARG A 315 -7.34 -5.03 -4.28
N THR A 316 -8.04 -4.99 -5.42
CA THR A 316 -7.40 -5.14 -6.75
C THR A 316 -6.64 -3.89 -7.21
N LEU A 317 -6.76 -2.77 -6.48
CA LEU A 317 -6.28 -1.46 -6.93
C LEU A 317 -5.05 -0.98 -6.16
N PHE A 318 -4.28 -1.89 -5.55
CA PHE A 318 -3.04 -1.56 -4.84
C PHE A 318 -1.80 -2.08 -5.55
N PHE A 319 -1.83 -3.35 -5.96
CA PHE A 319 -0.66 -4.05 -6.48
C PHE A 319 -0.79 -4.35 -7.98
N PRO A 320 0.33 -4.30 -8.73
CA PRO A 320 1.59 -3.73 -8.28
C PRO A 320 1.48 -2.23 -7.99
N ASN A 321 2.16 -1.76 -6.94
CA ASN A 321 2.17 -0.36 -6.58
C ASN A 321 3.18 0.41 -7.45
N LYS A 322 2.94 1.70 -7.68
CA LYS A 322 3.91 2.55 -8.35
C LYS A 322 5.22 2.56 -7.57
N LEU A 323 6.36 2.49 -8.26
CA LEU A 323 7.71 2.69 -7.72
C LEU A 323 8.46 3.80 -8.49
N TYR A 324 7.75 4.54 -9.33
CA TYR A 324 8.25 5.73 -9.98
C TYR A 324 7.81 7.00 -9.24
N GLU A 325 8.53 8.07 -9.51
CA GLU A 325 8.36 9.40 -8.97
C GLU A 325 8.41 10.41 -10.13
N LEU A 326 8.08 11.66 -9.83
CA LEU A 326 8.11 12.75 -10.80
C LEU A 326 9.15 13.76 -10.29
N ASP A 327 10.18 14.02 -11.09
CA ASP A 327 11.28 14.91 -10.75
C ASP A 327 10.87 16.40 -10.73
N ALA A 328 11.84 17.30 -10.53
CA ALA A 328 11.60 18.74 -10.52
C ALA A 328 11.04 19.29 -11.85
N ASN A 329 11.26 18.59 -12.97
CA ASN A 329 10.78 18.93 -14.31
C ASN A 329 9.50 18.14 -14.68
N GLN A 330 8.88 17.48 -13.70
CA GLN A 330 7.70 16.61 -13.89
C GLN A 330 7.96 15.45 -14.86
N GLN A 331 9.22 15.01 -14.98
CA GLN A 331 9.59 13.82 -15.73
C GLN A 331 9.52 12.59 -14.83
N ILE A 332 9.10 11.48 -15.42
CA ILE A 332 8.98 10.21 -14.72
C ILE A 332 10.37 9.61 -14.53
N VAL A 333 10.71 9.35 -13.27
CA VAL A 333 11.99 8.77 -12.86
C VAL A 333 11.74 7.72 -11.77
N HIS A 334 12.64 6.78 -11.59
CA HIS A 334 12.53 5.78 -10.53
C HIS A 334 13.92 5.41 -10.01
N TRP A 335 13.97 4.92 -8.77
CA TRP A 335 15.12 4.15 -8.30
C TRP A 335 14.93 2.70 -8.72
N SER A 336 15.95 2.12 -9.37
CA SER A 336 15.92 0.74 -9.86
C SER A 336 16.23 -0.24 -8.74
N PRO A 337 15.31 -1.16 -8.39
CA PRO A 337 15.61 -2.20 -7.41
C PRO A 337 16.57 -3.27 -7.94
N TYR A 338 16.84 -3.29 -9.24
CA TYR A 338 17.70 -4.28 -9.89
C TYR A 338 19.17 -3.84 -9.95
N ASN A 339 19.43 -2.56 -10.20
CA ASN A 339 20.80 -2.05 -10.34
C ASN A 339 21.17 -0.87 -9.42
N GLY A 340 20.21 -0.35 -8.64
CA GLY A 340 20.42 0.70 -7.64
C GLY A 340 20.65 2.11 -8.19
N LYS A 341 20.41 2.34 -9.49
CA LYS A 341 20.53 3.65 -10.13
C LYS A 341 19.18 4.37 -10.18
N THR A 342 19.21 5.69 -10.31
CA THR A 342 18.03 6.48 -10.69
C THR A 342 17.96 6.59 -12.20
N LEU A 343 16.86 6.15 -12.80
CA LEU A 343 16.68 6.06 -14.25
C LEU A 343 15.33 6.66 -14.67
N PRO A 344 15.18 7.12 -15.93
CA PRO A 344 13.91 7.62 -16.43
C PRO A 344 12.90 6.50 -16.69
N GLY A 345 11.61 6.83 -16.61
CA GLY A 345 10.50 5.96 -17.00
C GLY A 345 9.80 5.26 -15.84
N TYR A 346 8.77 4.50 -16.17
CA TYR A 346 7.89 3.84 -15.22
C TYR A 346 8.57 2.67 -14.51
N MET A 347 8.14 2.39 -13.28
CA MET A 347 8.59 1.25 -12.48
C MET A 347 7.47 0.89 -11.49
N PHE A 348 7.27 -0.40 -11.25
CA PHE A 348 6.23 -0.94 -10.39
C PHE A 348 6.80 -2.06 -9.52
N ALA A 349 6.15 -2.35 -8.38
CA ALA A 349 6.61 -3.38 -7.45
C ALA A 349 5.46 -4.06 -6.71
N GLY A 350 5.77 -5.11 -5.96
CA GLY A 350 4.84 -5.70 -4.98
C GLY A 350 3.83 -6.66 -5.59
N THR A 351 4.19 -7.38 -6.65
CA THR A 351 3.28 -8.37 -7.28
C THR A 351 3.99 -9.68 -7.61
N GLY A 352 3.21 -10.75 -7.57
CA GLY A 352 3.55 -12.07 -8.06
C GLY A 352 2.69 -12.45 -9.24
N PHE A 353 3.30 -12.72 -10.40
CA PHE A 353 2.55 -13.09 -11.60
C PHE A 353 1.88 -14.43 -11.44
N TRP A 354 2.50 -15.39 -10.76
CA TRP A 354 1.88 -16.68 -10.40
C TRP A 354 0.44 -16.56 -9.85
N ASP A 355 0.17 -15.51 -9.06
CA ASP A 355 -1.18 -15.18 -8.58
C ASP A 355 -1.95 -14.32 -9.59
N THR A 356 -1.33 -13.23 -10.05
CA THR A 356 -2.02 -12.09 -10.65
C THR A 356 -2.29 -12.20 -12.14
N PHE A 357 -1.59 -13.08 -12.87
CA PHE A 357 -1.84 -13.32 -14.31
C PHE A 357 -3.27 -13.84 -14.56
N ARG A 358 -3.82 -14.57 -13.59
CA ARG A 358 -5.07 -15.34 -13.71
C ARG A 358 -6.31 -14.46 -13.88
N ALA A 359 -6.35 -13.34 -13.17
CA ALA A 359 -7.53 -12.48 -13.13
C ALA A 359 -7.22 -11.00 -12.89
N LEU A 360 -6.16 -10.65 -12.14
CA LEU A 360 -5.87 -9.26 -11.83
C LEU A 360 -5.43 -8.50 -13.08
N TYR A 361 -4.38 -8.96 -13.78
CA TYR A 361 -3.94 -8.31 -15.02
C TYR A 361 -5.02 -8.32 -16.12
N PRO A 362 -5.76 -9.43 -16.35
CA PRO A 362 -6.93 -9.42 -17.22
C PRO A 362 -7.99 -8.38 -16.83
N PHE A 363 -8.25 -8.21 -15.54
CA PHE A 363 -9.18 -7.21 -15.02
C PHE A 363 -8.67 -5.77 -15.27
N LEU A 364 -7.38 -5.51 -15.06
CA LEU A 364 -6.78 -4.21 -15.36
C LEU A 364 -6.84 -3.89 -16.86
N ASN A 365 -6.61 -4.89 -17.74
CA ASN A 365 -6.76 -4.72 -19.18
C ASN A 365 -8.16 -4.26 -19.58
N LEU A 366 -9.19 -4.77 -18.89
CA LEU A 366 -10.59 -4.42 -19.15
C LEU A 366 -10.97 -3.06 -18.56
N MET A 367 -10.69 -2.85 -17.27
CA MET A 367 -11.27 -1.76 -16.50
C MET A 367 -10.34 -0.55 -16.34
N TYR A 368 -9.03 -0.79 -16.34
CA TYR A 368 -7.99 0.23 -16.09
C TYR A 368 -6.84 0.12 -17.10
N PRO A 369 -7.10 0.12 -18.42
CA PRO A 369 -6.07 -0.14 -19.43
C PRO A 369 -4.89 0.86 -19.38
N SER A 370 -5.14 2.10 -18.97
CA SER A 370 -4.09 3.12 -18.83
C SER A 370 -3.05 2.74 -17.78
N ILE A 371 -3.45 2.21 -16.61
CA ILE A 371 -2.47 1.81 -15.60
C ILE A 371 -1.70 0.57 -16.07
N ASN A 372 -2.36 -0.39 -16.72
CA ASN A 372 -1.65 -1.57 -17.18
C ASN A 372 -0.65 -1.21 -18.28
N LYS A 373 -0.93 -0.21 -19.13
CA LYS A 373 0.06 0.31 -20.08
C LYS A 373 1.30 0.88 -19.40
N GLU A 374 1.15 1.61 -18.29
CA GLU A 374 2.30 2.05 -17.48
C GLU A 374 3.06 0.84 -16.90
N MET A 375 2.34 -0.19 -16.43
CA MET A 375 2.95 -1.42 -15.90
C MET A 375 3.76 -2.16 -16.98
N GLN A 376 3.28 -2.24 -18.23
CA GLN A 376 4.04 -2.83 -19.35
C GLN A 376 5.32 -2.04 -19.66
N GLN A 377 5.28 -0.71 -19.54
CA GLN A 377 6.48 0.12 -19.65
C GLN A 377 7.45 -0.09 -18.48
N GLY A 378 6.92 -0.35 -17.27
CA GLY A 378 7.70 -0.82 -16.13
C GLY A 378 8.41 -2.13 -16.40
N LEU A 379 7.73 -3.12 -16.98
CA LEU A 379 8.33 -4.42 -17.34
C LEU A 379 9.47 -4.29 -18.36
N ILE A 380 9.37 -3.34 -19.30
CA ILE A 380 10.48 -3.03 -20.22
C ILE A 380 11.70 -2.56 -19.43
N ASN A 381 11.50 -1.70 -18.44
CA ASN A 381 12.57 -1.21 -17.58
C ASN A 381 13.13 -2.31 -16.67
N ASP A 382 12.27 -3.17 -16.09
CA ASP A 382 12.71 -4.35 -15.33
C ASP A 382 13.70 -5.21 -16.15
N TYR A 383 13.36 -5.50 -17.40
CA TYR A 383 14.22 -6.28 -18.30
C TYR A 383 15.51 -5.54 -18.66
N LYS A 384 15.44 -4.25 -19.03
CA LYS A 384 16.63 -3.44 -19.37
C LYS A 384 17.59 -3.29 -18.19
N GLU A 385 17.08 -3.32 -16.97
CA GLU A 385 17.83 -2.98 -15.76
C GLU A 385 18.31 -4.20 -14.97
N GLY A 386 17.56 -5.30 -15.01
CA GLY A 386 17.87 -6.55 -14.33
C GLY A 386 18.16 -7.73 -15.25
N GLY A 387 17.90 -7.61 -16.56
CA GLY A 387 18.13 -8.64 -17.58
C GLY A 387 17.02 -9.70 -17.68
N TRP A 388 15.97 -9.60 -16.84
CA TRP A 388 14.87 -10.55 -16.77
C TRP A 388 13.55 -9.84 -16.44
N LEU A 389 12.44 -10.38 -16.92
CA LEU A 389 11.15 -10.01 -16.33
C LEU A 389 11.04 -10.64 -14.94
N PRO A 390 10.47 -9.94 -13.94
CA PRO A 390 10.20 -10.54 -12.65
C PRO A 390 9.04 -11.54 -12.78
N GLU A 391 9.05 -12.59 -11.97
CA GLU A 391 7.86 -13.43 -11.74
C GLU A 391 7.24 -13.13 -10.37
N TRP A 392 8.07 -12.82 -9.39
CA TRP A 392 7.70 -12.16 -8.14
C TRP A 392 8.63 -10.98 -7.91
N SER A 393 8.06 -9.81 -7.60
CA SER A 393 8.77 -8.56 -7.34
C SER A 393 8.35 -7.95 -5.99
N SER A 394 9.33 -7.61 -5.13
CA SER A 394 9.09 -6.87 -3.88
C SER A 394 10.38 -6.27 -3.25
N PRO A 395 10.94 -5.16 -3.78
CA PRO A 395 10.65 -4.54 -5.07
C PRO A 395 11.53 -5.06 -6.21
N GLY A 396 12.61 -5.77 -5.92
CA GLY A 396 13.42 -6.48 -6.91
C GLY A 396 12.97 -7.94 -7.04
N TYR A 397 13.76 -8.76 -7.73
CA TYR A 397 13.49 -10.19 -7.86
C TYR A 397 13.34 -10.88 -6.50
N ALA A 398 12.32 -11.73 -6.38
CA ALA A 398 12.13 -12.59 -5.22
C ALA A 398 11.94 -14.05 -5.63
N ASN A 399 12.63 -14.95 -4.93
CA ASN A 399 12.63 -16.39 -5.24
C ASN A 399 11.40 -17.08 -4.61
N ILE A 400 10.21 -16.76 -5.08
CA ILE A 400 8.93 -17.21 -4.52
C ILE A 400 8.01 -17.65 -5.66
N MET A 401 7.30 -18.77 -5.44
CA MET A 401 6.46 -19.45 -6.45
C MET A 401 7.24 -19.91 -7.70
N ILE A 402 6.52 -20.21 -8.78
CA ILE A 402 7.01 -20.90 -9.98
C ILE A 402 6.37 -20.29 -11.25
N GLY A 403 6.68 -20.88 -12.41
CA GLY A 403 6.14 -20.51 -13.72
C GLY A 403 6.94 -19.41 -14.41
N ASN A 404 6.54 -19.07 -15.63
CA ASN A 404 7.07 -17.96 -16.40
C ASN A 404 5.91 -17.05 -16.87
N ASN A 405 5.02 -16.79 -15.91
CA ASN A 405 3.71 -16.16 -16.10
C ASN A 405 3.80 -14.68 -16.51
N SER A 406 4.99 -14.07 -16.46
CA SER A 406 5.26 -12.79 -17.14
C SER A 406 4.91 -12.84 -18.63
N ALA A 407 5.04 -14.01 -19.28
CA ALA A 407 4.58 -14.26 -20.64
C ALA A 407 3.09 -13.98 -20.81
N SER A 408 2.25 -14.59 -19.96
CA SER A 408 0.80 -14.34 -19.95
C SER A 408 0.46 -12.87 -19.72
N VAL A 409 1.12 -12.21 -18.77
CA VAL A 409 0.87 -10.79 -18.44
C VAL A 409 1.15 -9.87 -19.62
N VAL A 410 2.31 -10.05 -20.28
CA VAL A 410 2.72 -9.25 -21.45
C VAL A 410 1.81 -9.53 -22.63
N SER A 411 1.59 -10.81 -22.95
CA SER A 411 0.83 -11.23 -24.11
C SER A 411 -0.65 -10.86 -23.99
N ASP A 412 -1.29 -11.04 -22.83
CA ASP A 412 -2.69 -10.65 -22.60
C ASP A 412 -2.91 -9.15 -22.79
N ALA A 413 -2.01 -8.31 -22.26
CA ALA A 413 -2.06 -6.87 -22.45
C ALA A 413 -1.94 -6.50 -23.94
N TYR A 414 -1.02 -7.14 -24.66
CA TYR A 414 -0.83 -6.87 -26.07
C TYR A 414 -2.02 -7.37 -26.91
N ILE A 415 -2.52 -8.60 -26.75
CA ILE A 415 -3.66 -9.05 -27.58
C ILE A 415 -4.94 -8.25 -27.32
N LYS A 416 -5.12 -7.70 -26.11
CA LYS A 416 -6.27 -6.83 -25.75
C LYS A 416 -6.10 -5.35 -26.13
N GLY A 417 -5.06 -5.02 -26.90
CA GLY A 417 -4.94 -3.70 -27.54
C GLY A 417 -4.10 -2.67 -26.78
N MET A 418 -3.37 -3.06 -25.72
CA MET A 418 -2.40 -2.15 -25.10
C MET A 418 -1.23 -1.94 -26.07
N ARG A 419 -1.05 -0.70 -26.54
CA ARG A 419 -0.05 -0.31 -27.55
C ARG A 419 0.69 0.97 -27.16
N GLY A 420 1.75 1.29 -27.89
CA GLY A 420 2.53 2.52 -27.69
C GLY A 420 3.59 2.37 -26.59
N TYR A 421 4.15 1.17 -26.47
CA TYR A 421 5.36 0.85 -25.72
C TYR A 421 6.22 -0.08 -26.57
N ASP A 422 7.48 -0.25 -26.18
CA ASP A 422 8.50 -1.05 -26.85
C ASP A 422 8.22 -2.56 -26.73
N ILE A 423 7.24 -3.04 -27.52
CA ILE A 423 6.84 -4.45 -27.52
C ILE A 423 7.97 -5.37 -27.99
N GLU A 424 8.86 -4.89 -28.86
CA GLU A 424 9.99 -5.69 -29.35
C GLU A 424 10.92 -6.08 -28.20
N THR A 425 11.26 -5.13 -27.31
CA THR A 425 12.02 -5.45 -26.09
C THR A 425 11.28 -6.48 -25.22
N LEU A 426 9.97 -6.36 -25.05
CA LEU A 426 9.22 -7.33 -24.25
C LEU A 426 9.18 -8.71 -24.91
N TYR A 427 9.02 -8.78 -26.23
CA TYR A 427 9.05 -10.04 -26.96
C TYR A 427 10.43 -10.71 -26.90
N GLU A 428 11.51 -9.92 -26.94
CA GLU A 428 12.86 -10.41 -26.64
C GLU A 428 12.97 -10.94 -25.21
N ALA A 429 12.41 -10.23 -24.23
CA ALA A 429 12.40 -10.65 -22.83
C ALA A 429 11.60 -11.96 -22.62
N LEU A 430 10.48 -12.13 -23.32
CA LEU A 430 9.67 -13.37 -23.28
C LEU A 430 10.46 -14.55 -23.83
N LYS A 431 11.07 -14.41 -25.01
CA LYS A 431 11.93 -15.45 -25.60
C LYS A 431 13.12 -15.76 -24.70
N HIS A 432 13.72 -14.74 -24.08
CA HIS A 432 14.83 -14.93 -23.15
C HIS A 432 14.41 -15.74 -21.93
N GLY A 433 13.31 -15.37 -21.27
CA GLY A 433 12.76 -16.08 -20.12
C GLY A 433 12.36 -17.52 -20.44
N ALA A 434 11.74 -17.75 -21.59
CA ALA A 434 11.27 -19.07 -22.01
C ALA A 434 12.38 -20.07 -22.32
N ASN A 435 13.59 -19.60 -22.64
CA ASN A 435 14.69 -20.45 -23.10
C ASN A 435 15.88 -20.52 -22.13
N ASN A 436 15.81 -19.85 -20.97
CA ASN A 436 16.94 -19.79 -20.05
C ASN A 436 16.50 -19.92 -18.58
N GLU A 437 17.36 -20.52 -17.76
CA GLU A 437 17.23 -20.45 -16.31
C GLU A 437 17.69 -19.06 -15.85
N GLY A 438 16.91 -18.43 -14.97
CA GLY A 438 17.22 -17.09 -14.48
C GLY A 438 18.21 -17.03 -13.32
N PRO A 439 18.45 -15.81 -12.79
CA PRO A 439 19.43 -15.57 -11.73
C PRO A 439 19.04 -16.22 -10.40
N ILE A 440 17.77 -16.59 -10.25
CA ILE A 440 17.19 -17.34 -9.13
C ILE A 440 16.11 -18.28 -9.67
N THR A 441 15.80 -19.36 -8.95
CA THR A 441 14.94 -20.45 -9.41
C THR A 441 13.54 -20.04 -9.89
N ALA A 442 12.96 -18.98 -9.32
CA ALA A 442 11.65 -18.47 -9.70
C ALA A 442 11.66 -17.50 -10.90
N VAL A 443 12.83 -17.01 -11.34
CA VAL A 443 12.96 -16.11 -12.50
C VAL A 443 13.46 -16.90 -13.70
N GLY A 444 12.88 -16.66 -14.89
CA GLY A 444 13.09 -17.53 -16.05
C GLY A 444 12.47 -18.91 -15.82
N ARG A 445 13.03 -19.96 -16.43
CA ARG A 445 12.48 -21.31 -16.33
C ARG A 445 13.47 -22.30 -15.72
N ALA A 446 13.36 -22.55 -14.41
CA ALA A 446 14.09 -23.65 -13.79
C ALA A 446 13.74 -24.99 -14.46
N GLY A 447 14.75 -25.75 -14.90
CA GLY A 447 14.59 -27.01 -15.61
C GLY A 447 14.27 -26.87 -17.11
N VAL A 448 14.42 -25.69 -17.70
CA VAL A 448 14.09 -25.41 -19.11
C VAL A 448 14.78 -26.37 -20.08
N LYS A 449 16.01 -26.80 -19.80
CA LYS A 449 16.72 -27.76 -20.63
C LYS A 449 15.95 -29.08 -20.74
N TYR A 450 15.48 -29.63 -19.62
CA TYR A 450 14.67 -30.85 -19.63
C TYR A 450 13.34 -30.61 -20.34
N TYR A 451 12.67 -29.51 -20.02
CA TYR A 451 11.39 -29.17 -20.65
C TYR A 451 11.51 -29.10 -22.18
N ASN A 452 12.56 -28.47 -22.70
CA ASN A 452 12.79 -28.37 -24.14
C ASN A 452 13.22 -29.70 -24.79
N GLU A 453 14.01 -30.54 -24.10
CA GLU A 453 14.52 -31.80 -24.65
C GLU A 453 13.48 -32.93 -24.64
N ILE A 454 12.65 -33.01 -23.60
CA ILE A 454 11.75 -34.14 -23.36
C ILE A 454 10.29 -33.76 -23.07
N GLY A 455 9.94 -32.46 -23.12
CA GLY A 455 8.56 -31.96 -23.02
C GLY A 455 8.03 -31.78 -21.60
N TYR A 456 8.84 -32.03 -20.56
CA TYR A 456 8.47 -31.81 -19.16
C TYR A 456 9.71 -31.66 -18.27
N VAL A 457 9.53 -31.11 -17.06
CA VAL A 457 10.54 -31.12 -15.99
C VAL A 457 10.40 -32.42 -15.19
N PRO A 458 11.41 -33.32 -15.17
CA PRO A 458 11.31 -34.59 -14.45
C PRO A 458 11.21 -34.42 -12.94
N TYR A 459 10.68 -35.46 -12.29
CA TYR A 459 10.51 -35.49 -10.83
C TYR A 459 11.83 -35.78 -10.08
N ASP A 460 12.70 -36.59 -10.68
CA ASP A 460 13.90 -37.15 -10.06
C ASP A 460 15.20 -36.36 -10.36
N VAL A 461 15.08 -35.13 -10.89
CA VAL A 461 16.23 -34.27 -11.23
C VAL A 461 16.49 -33.15 -10.21
N LYS A 462 15.95 -33.29 -8.99
CA LYS A 462 16.12 -32.34 -7.86
C LYS A 462 15.57 -30.93 -8.14
N ILE A 463 14.57 -30.84 -9.00
CA ILE A 463 13.78 -29.62 -9.22
C ILE A 463 12.40 -29.89 -8.64
N ASN A 464 12.06 -29.23 -7.54
CA ASN A 464 10.76 -29.39 -6.91
C ASN A 464 9.65 -28.69 -7.73
N GLU A 465 8.40 -29.03 -7.41
CA GLU A 465 7.20 -28.52 -8.10
C GLU A 465 7.21 -28.77 -9.62
N ASN A 466 7.98 -29.77 -10.09
CA ASN A 466 8.30 -29.99 -11.50
C ASN A 466 7.07 -30.19 -12.41
N ALA A 467 6.04 -30.89 -11.92
CA ALA A 467 4.80 -31.07 -12.66
C ALA A 467 4.03 -29.75 -12.81
N ALA A 468 3.98 -28.94 -11.76
CA ALA A 468 3.33 -27.63 -11.79
C ALA A 468 4.10 -26.65 -12.70
N ARG A 469 5.43 -26.65 -12.65
CA ARG A 469 6.29 -25.90 -13.57
C ARG A 469 6.02 -26.27 -15.01
N THR A 470 5.95 -27.57 -15.31
CA THR A 470 5.66 -28.08 -16.66
C THR A 470 4.31 -27.56 -17.18
N LEU A 471 3.27 -27.61 -16.34
CA LEU A 471 1.93 -27.15 -16.72
C LEU A 471 1.87 -25.65 -16.96
N GLU A 472 2.53 -24.86 -16.12
CA GLU A 472 2.59 -23.40 -16.32
C GLU A 472 3.46 -23.04 -17.53
N TYR A 473 4.61 -23.67 -17.72
CA TYR A 473 5.45 -23.43 -18.91
C TYR A 473 4.73 -23.75 -20.21
N ALA A 474 3.92 -24.82 -20.26
CA ALA A 474 3.13 -25.14 -21.43
C ALA A 474 2.06 -24.09 -21.75
N TYR A 475 1.44 -23.51 -20.72
CA TYR A 475 0.54 -22.36 -20.90
C TYR A 475 1.32 -21.11 -21.34
N ASP A 476 2.46 -20.83 -20.72
CA ASP A 476 3.30 -19.69 -21.05
C ASP A 476 3.81 -19.77 -22.50
N ASP A 477 4.20 -20.94 -22.97
CA ASP A 477 4.58 -21.19 -24.39
C ASP A 477 3.45 -20.89 -25.37
N PHE A 478 2.20 -21.21 -25.01
CA PHE A 478 1.05 -20.85 -25.83
C PHE A 478 0.82 -19.33 -25.88
N THR A 479 1.19 -18.60 -24.81
CA THR A 479 1.02 -17.15 -24.76
C THR A 479 2.10 -16.37 -25.51
N ILE A 480 3.29 -16.94 -25.70
CA ILE A 480 4.39 -16.36 -26.48
C ILE A 480 4.07 -16.49 -27.98
#